data_AF-A0A1V5H457-F1
#
_entry.id   AF-A0A1V5H457-F1
#
_cell.length_a   1.000
_cell.length_b   1.000
_cell.length_c   1.000
_cell.angle_alpha   90.00
_cell.angle_beta   90.00
_cell.angle_gamma   90.00
#
_symmetry.space_group_name_H-M   'P 1'
#
loop_
_entity.id
_entity.type
_entity.pdbx_description
1 polymer ?
#
loop_
_entity_poly.entity_id
_entity_poly.type
_entity_poly.pdbx_seq_one_letter_code
_entity_poly.pdbx_strand_id
1 'polypeptide(L)'
;MQFTNNFKMPDVFYRLIQREREAYVTKAPKGVKSYGVTTLIDSPFIYKLRRKHDSEITEDVVDSLFAFRGKGLHEGLASVPIYNVIPKINIGMMIGGSFGDVWVGGELDVLRPYTIEDYKMKMVEAVWFFNDNSKLDLTRQLNLYKLLAECVFGWPIHNLIGQWFLINWVSYKAKIDKNYPQKPHVEIPVDVWSRDDAWEYLYSRVTLFEKPLEETPICDPVQRWQKKTQWAVTKKGNKKALKCEDSEAEIKAYIAKKELKEENYEITKRQGEDTRCIRYCNVNKFCPYYQQTYAGKEIEQEEPATE
;
A
#
# COMPACT_ATOMS: atom_id res chain seq x y z
N MET A 1 -6.24 20.59 0.10
CA MET A 1 -6.97 19.62 -0.74
C MET A 1 -8.45 19.95 -0.73
N GLN A 2 -9.14 19.80 -1.86
CA GLN A 2 -10.59 19.97 -1.98
C GLN A 2 -11.29 18.61 -1.85
N PHE A 3 -12.35 18.54 -1.04
CA PHE A 3 -13.07 17.29 -0.77
C PHE A 3 -14.50 17.36 -1.32
N THR A 4 -14.86 16.41 -2.19
CA THR A 4 -16.12 16.41 -2.94
C THR A 4 -17.04 15.24 -2.58
N ASN A 5 -18.31 15.34 -2.99
CA ASN A 5 -19.30 14.26 -2.88
C ASN A 5 -20.10 14.14 -4.19
N ASN A 6 -19.39 13.82 -5.28
CA ASN A 6 -19.94 13.74 -6.64
C ASN A 6 -21.00 12.64 -6.78
N PHE A 7 -20.85 11.56 -6.00
CA PHE A 7 -21.77 10.43 -5.98
C PHE A 7 -22.97 10.61 -5.04
N LYS A 8 -23.11 11.76 -4.38
CA LYS A 8 -24.22 12.07 -3.46
C LYS A 8 -24.37 11.03 -2.34
N MET A 9 -23.23 10.58 -1.80
CA MET A 9 -23.18 9.69 -0.64
C MET A 9 -23.90 10.33 0.56
N PRO A 10 -24.50 9.54 1.46
CA PRO A 10 -25.15 10.07 2.65
C PRO A 10 -24.22 10.98 3.47
N ASP A 11 -24.76 12.10 3.94
CA ASP A 11 -24.04 13.17 4.66
C ASP A 11 -23.15 12.67 5.80
N VAL A 12 -23.56 11.59 6.48
CA VAL A 12 -22.81 10.99 7.58
C VAL A 12 -21.41 10.55 7.14
N PHE A 13 -21.26 9.99 5.94
CA PHE A 13 -19.96 9.56 5.41
C PHE A 13 -19.08 10.76 5.05
N TYR A 14 -19.67 11.76 4.38
CA TYR A 14 -18.96 13.00 4.01
C TYR A 14 -18.42 13.71 5.26
N ARG A 15 -19.29 13.98 6.24
CA ARG A 15 -18.92 14.71 7.47
C ARG A 15 -17.92 13.93 8.32
N LEU A 16 -18.07 12.61 8.42
CA LEU A 16 -17.14 11.78 9.17
C LEU A 16 -15.75 11.81 8.53
N ILE A 17 -15.64 11.53 7.23
CA ILE A 17 -14.34 11.54 6.53
C ILE A 17 -13.73 12.93 6.55
N GLN A 18 -14.52 13.99 6.33
CA GLN A 18 -14.04 15.37 6.43
C GLN A 18 -13.44 15.65 7.82
N ARG A 19 -14.16 15.31 8.90
CA ARG A 19 -13.67 15.48 10.28
C ARG A 19 -12.37 14.72 10.52
N GLU A 20 -12.27 13.47 10.05
CA GLU A 20 -11.04 12.68 10.19
C GLU A 20 -9.85 13.31 9.45
N ARG A 21 -10.09 13.95 8.30
CA ARG A 21 -9.06 14.65 7.55
C ARG A 21 -8.61 15.93 8.25
N GLU A 22 -9.54 16.71 8.77
CA GLU A 22 -9.26 17.92 9.55
C GLU A 22 -8.55 17.59 10.87
N ALA A 23 -8.89 16.45 11.49
CA ALA A 23 -8.23 15.94 12.70
C ALA A 23 -6.86 15.30 12.42
N TYR A 24 -6.46 15.15 11.15
CA TYR A 24 -5.17 14.57 10.78
C TYR A 24 -4.03 15.53 11.12
N VAL A 25 -3.68 15.56 12.39
CA VAL A 25 -2.52 16.25 12.93
C VAL A 25 -1.45 15.19 13.14
N THR A 26 -0.32 15.32 12.44
CA THR A 26 0.88 14.59 12.85
C THR A 26 1.12 14.91 14.32
N LYS A 27 1.05 13.89 15.19
CA LYS A 27 1.32 14.00 16.63
C LYS A 27 2.82 14.21 16.88
N ALA A 28 3.33 15.30 16.32
CA ALA A 28 4.69 15.77 16.43
C ALA A 28 4.73 17.00 17.35
N PRO A 29 5.89 17.28 17.97
CA PRO A 29 6.10 18.53 18.69
C PRO A 29 5.80 19.75 17.80
N LYS A 30 5.13 20.75 18.39
CA LYS A 30 4.79 21.99 17.67
C LYS A 30 6.05 22.70 17.18
N GLY A 31 6.01 23.20 15.93
CA GLY A 31 7.11 23.96 15.34
C GLY A 31 8.28 23.10 14.84
N VAL A 32 8.18 21.77 14.95
CA VAL A 32 9.24 20.85 14.50
C VAL A 32 8.83 20.20 13.18
N LYS A 33 9.75 20.19 12.21
CA LYS A 33 9.58 19.46 10.97
C LYS A 33 9.43 17.97 11.29
N SER A 34 8.40 17.32 10.77
CA SER A 34 8.10 15.94 11.12
C SER A 34 7.74 15.05 9.95
N TYR A 35 8.06 13.76 10.10
CA TYR A 35 7.71 12.69 9.17
C TYR A 35 7.08 11.52 9.90
N GLY A 36 5.99 10.99 9.34
CA GLY A 36 5.43 9.71 9.74
C GLY A 36 6.29 8.55 9.23
N VAL A 37 6.39 7.45 9.98
CA VAL A 37 7.03 6.21 9.50
C VAL A 37 6.40 5.74 8.19
N THR A 38 5.06 5.74 8.10
CA THR A 38 4.32 5.39 6.87
C THR A 38 4.58 6.36 5.72
N THR A 39 4.93 7.61 6.01
CA THR A 39 5.36 8.59 4.99
C THR A 39 6.76 8.23 4.50
N LEU A 40 7.70 7.96 5.41
CA LEU A 40 9.09 7.71 5.06
C LEU A 40 9.30 6.48 4.20
N ILE A 41 8.46 5.44 4.32
CA ILE A 41 8.55 4.22 3.49
C ILE A 41 7.99 4.42 2.08
N ASP A 42 7.19 5.47 1.85
CA ASP A 42 6.61 5.81 0.54
C ASP A 42 7.47 6.79 -0.28
N SER A 43 7.10 7.04 -1.53
CA SER A 43 7.83 7.89 -2.46
C SER A 43 7.94 9.35 -1.99
N PRO A 44 9.17 9.87 -1.83
CA PRO A 44 9.38 11.29 -1.50
C PRO A 44 8.91 12.21 -2.62
N PHE A 45 8.95 11.76 -3.87
CA PHE A 45 8.49 12.54 -5.02
C PHE A 45 6.98 12.77 -4.95
N ILE A 46 6.21 11.71 -4.68
CA ILE A 46 4.75 11.81 -4.49
C ILE A 46 4.43 12.69 -3.29
N TYR A 47 5.13 12.51 -2.17
CA TYR A 47 4.94 13.33 -0.98
C TYR A 47 5.16 14.83 -1.26
N LYS A 48 6.27 15.18 -1.92
CA LYS A 48 6.61 16.57 -2.24
C LYS A 48 5.64 17.19 -3.24
N LEU A 49 5.26 16.47 -4.30
CA LEU A 49 4.23 16.93 -5.24
C LEU A 49 2.89 17.15 -4.54
N ARG A 50 2.51 16.23 -3.65
CA ARG A 50 1.24 16.33 -2.90
C ARG A 50 1.22 17.59 -2.03
N ARG A 51 2.32 17.87 -1.34
CA ARG A 51 2.46 19.09 -0.53
C ARG A 51 2.48 20.35 -1.37
N LYS A 52 3.18 20.34 -2.50
CA LYS A 52 3.29 21.50 -3.41
C LYS A 52 1.93 21.88 -4.02
N HIS A 53 1.13 20.88 -4.37
CA HIS A 53 -0.15 21.06 -5.05
C HIS A 53 -1.36 20.77 -4.14
N ASP A 54 -1.20 20.83 -2.82
CA ASP A 54 -2.24 20.37 -1.89
C ASP A 54 -3.58 21.09 -2.13
N SER A 55 -3.56 22.39 -2.39
CA SER A 55 -4.77 23.19 -2.69
C SER A 55 -5.45 22.84 -4.01
N GLU A 56 -4.73 22.22 -4.95
CA GLU A 56 -5.19 21.87 -6.29
C GLU A 56 -5.68 20.42 -6.40
N ILE A 57 -5.32 19.58 -5.43
CA ILE A 57 -5.77 18.18 -5.39
C ILE A 57 -7.25 18.14 -5.00
N THR A 58 -8.02 17.37 -5.75
CA THR A 58 -9.43 17.04 -5.45
C THR A 58 -9.54 15.56 -5.14
N GLU A 59 -10.31 15.21 -4.11
CA GLU A 59 -10.59 13.84 -3.69
C GLU A 59 -12.09 13.70 -3.38
N ASP A 60 -12.72 12.63 -3.85
CA ASP A 60 -14.12 12.36 -3.55
C ASP A 60 -14.30 11.49 -2.31
N VAL A 61 -15.43 11.62 -1.61
CA VAL A 61 -15.80 10.72 -0.50
C VAL A 61 -15.60 9.25 -0.83
N VAL A 62 -15.99 8.83 -2.04
CA VAL A 62 -15.95 7.42 -2.43
C VAL A 62 -14.52 6.88 -2.41
N ASP A 63 -13.55 7.71 -2.78
CA ASP A 63 -12.13 7.33 -2.82
C ASP A 63 -11.56 7.05 -1.41
N SER A 64 -12.11 7.71 -0.39
CA SER A 64 -11.67 7.55 1.00
C SER A 64 -12.39 6.42 1.76
N LEU A 65 -13.44 5.79 1.19
CA LEU A 65 -14.24 4.77 1.88
C LEU A 65 -13.43 3.54 2.29
N PHE A 66 -12.46 3.13 1.49
CA PHE A 66 -11.61 1.99 1.83
C PHE A 66 -10.71 2.30 3.04
N ALA A 67 -10.09 3.49 3.06
CA ALA A 67 -9.31 3.94 4.20
C ALA A 67 -10.16 4.06 5.47
N PHE A 68 -11.40 4.55 5.33
CA PHE A 68 -12.38 4.60 6.41
C PHE A 68 -12.68 3.21 7.01
N ARG A 69 -12.91 2.19 6.17
CA ARG A 69 -13.12 0.79 6.63
C ARG A 69 -11.92 0.27 7.41
N GLY A 70 -10.70 0.53 6.91
CA GLY A 70 -9.46 0.18 7.59
C GLY A 70 -9.41 0.82 8.98
N LYS A 71 -9.66 2.13 9.08
CA LYS A 71 -9.68 2.85 10.37
C LYS A 71 -10.68 2.26 11.36
N GLY A 72 -11.90 1.94 10.91
CA GLY A 72 -12.91 1.31 11.75
C GLY A 72 -12.46 -0.04 12.32
N LEU A 73 -11.73 -0.84 11.53
CA LEU A 73 -11.11 -2.08 12.01
C LEU A 73 -10.06 -1.81 13.11
N HIS A 74 -9.13 -0.87 12.88
CA HIS A 74 -8.12 -0.51 13.88
C HIS A 74 -8.76 -0.04 15.19
N GLU A 75 -9.77 0.83 15.12
CA GLU A 75 -10.48 1.33 16.30
C GLU A 75 -11.23 0.23 17.04
N GLY A 76 -11.92 -0.65 16.31
CA GLY A 76 -12.60 -1.81 16.89
C GLY A 76 -11.63 -2.75 17.62
N LEU A 77 -10.51 -3.10 17.00
CA LEU A 77 -9.50 -3.97 17.60
C LEU A 77 -8.82 -3.33 18.82
N ALA A 78 -8.48 -2.04 18.72
CA ALA A 78 -7.85 -1.30 19.81
C ALA A 78 -8.75 -1.16 21.05
N SER A 79 -10.07 -1.24 20.87
CA SER A 79 -11.04 -1.14 21.97
C SER A 79 -11.11 -2.40 22.84
N VAL A 80 -10.52 -3.51 22.40
CA VAL A 80 -10.57 -4.80 23.13
C VAL A 80 -9.48 -4.83 24.20
N PRO A 81 -9.85 -4.92 25.51
CA PRO A 81 -8.86 -4.97 26.58
C PRO A 81 -8.20 -6.35 26.64
N ILE A 82 -6.88 -6.39 26.49
CA ILE A 82 -6.07 -7.61 26.64
C ILE A 82 -4.91 -7.31 27.59
N TYR A 83 -4.68 -8.20 28.56
CA TYR A 83 -3.57 -8.06 29.51
C TYR A 83 -2.22 -8.01 28.80
N ASN A 84 -1.34 -7.12 29.26
CA ASN A 84 0.02 -6.92 28.73
C ASN A 84 0.07 -6.50 27.26
N VAL A 85 -1.04 -5.99 26.71
CA VAL A 85 -1.11 -5.45 25.36
C VAL A 85 -1.36 -3.97 25.45
N ILE A 86 -0.55 -3.19 24.74
CA ILE A 86 -0.78 -1.75 24.60
C ILE A 86 -1.26 -1.49 23.17
N PRO A 87 -2.56 -1.22 22.97
CA PRO A 87 -3.08 -0.83 21.67
C PRO A 87 -2.81 0.65 21.38
N LYS A 88 -2.63 1.00 20.10
CA LYS A 88 -2.57 2.39 19.57
C LYS A 88 -1.62 3.32 20.33
N ILE A 89 -0.32 3.04 20.28
CA ILE A 89 0.70 3.87 20.91
C ILE A 89 1.27 4.86 19.91
N ASN A 90 1.31 6.13 20.28
CA ASN A 90 2.05 7.13 19.52
C ASN A 90 3.49 7.19 20.00
N ILE A 91 4.43 7.11 19.06
CA ILE A 91 5.85 7.11 19.34
C ILE A 91 6.57 8.02 18.36
N GLY A 92 7.69 8.59 18.80
CA GLY A 92 8.59 9.31 17.91
C GLY A 92 9.83 9.79 18.65
N MET A 93 10.83 10.20 17.87
CA MET A 93 12.07 10.76 18.38
C MET A 93 12.64 11.79 17.41
N MET A 94 13.52 12.66 17.92
CA MET A 94 14.31 13.56 17.08
C MET A 94 15.43 12.78 16.39
N ILE A 95 15.56 12.99 15.08
CA ILE A 95 16.64 12.47 14.24
C ILE A 95 17.45 13.68 13.77
N GLY A 96 18.70 13.75 14.23
CA GLY A 96 19.65 14.74 13.74
C GLY A 96 20.30 14.30 12.42
N GLY A 97 20.86 15.26 11.70
CA GLY A 97 21.58 15.03 10.45
C GLY A 97 22.06 16.31 9.80
N SER A 98 22.69 16.21 8.63
CA SER A 98 23.18 17.36 7.86
C SER A 98 22.07 18.28 7.34
N PHE A 99 20.82 17.86 7.45
CA PHE A 99 19.60 18.55 7.04
C PHE A 99 18.86 19.24 8.21
N GLY A 100 19.47 19.26 9.40
CA GLY A 100 18.84 19.73 10.64
C GLY A 100 18.01 18.65 11.33
N ASP A 101 17.51 18.98 12.52
CA ASP A 101 16.78 18.00 13.33
C ASP A 101 15.33 17.85 12.86
N VAL A 102 14.91 16.60 12.65
CA VAL A 102 13.53 16.26 12.27
C VAL A 102 12.89 15.30 13.26
N TRP A 103 11.60 15.45 13.51
CA TRP A 103 10.84 14.49 14.32
C TRP A 103 10.35 13.33 13.44
N VAL A 104 10.77 12.11 13.75
CA VAL A 104 10.21 10.91 13.10
C VAL A 104 9.34 10.17 14.09
N GLY A 105 8.10 9.88 13.70
CA GLY A 105 7.16 9.17 14.57
C GLY A 105 6.03 8.48 13.82
N GLY A 106 5.09 7.93 14.58
CA GLY A 106 3.90 7.28 14.06
C GLY A 106 3.06 6.65 15.17
N GLU A 107 2.07 5.87 14.76
CA GLU A 107 1.17 5.15 15.67
C GLU A 107 1.34 3.66 15.44
N LEU A 108 1.75 2.93 16.48
CA LEU A 108 1.78 1.46 16.50
C LEU A 108 0.39 0.95 16.83
N ASP A 109 -0.09 -0.04 16.08
CA ASP A 109 -1.38 -0.66 16.37
C ASP A 109 -1.34 -1.47 17.67
N VAL A 110 -0.29 -2.28 17.84
CA VAL A 110 -0.16 -3.17 19.00
C VAL A 110 1.29 -3.30 19.41
N LEU A 111 1.54 -3.10 20.71
CA LEU A 111 2.76 -3.53 21.37
C LEU A 111 2.42 -4.61 22.40
N ARG A 112 3.03 -5.79 22.23
CA ARG A 112 3.01 -6.91 23.19
C ARG A 112 4.44 -7.12 23.71
N PRO A 113 4.65 -7.97 24.74
CA PRO A 113 6.00 -8.34 25.15
C PRO A 113 6.81 -8.84 23.95
N TYR A 114 7.91 -8.16 23.67
CA TYR A 114 8.86 -8.46 22.59
C TYR A 114 8.29 -8.47 21.17
N THR A 115 7.07 -7.98 20.94
CA THR A 115 6.37 -8.13 19.65
C THR A 115 5.62 -6.85 19.28
N ILE A 116 5.80 -6.40 18.04
CA ILE A 116 4.97 -5.36 17.43
C ILE A 116 4.08 -6.03 16.39
N GLU A 117 2.78 -5.73 16.44
CA GLU A 117 1.80 -6.16 15.44
C GLU A 117 1.23 -4.94 14.71
N ASP A 118 1.00 -5.09 13.41
CA ASP A 118 0.36 -4.07 12.58
C ASP A 118 -0.85 -4.68 11.86
N TYR A 119 -2.01 -4.10 12.09
CA TYR A 119 -3.26 -4.58 11.50
C TYR A 119 -3.39 -4.04 10.08
N LYS A 120 -3.68 -4.93 9.11
CA LYS A 120 -3.98 -4.49 7.74
C LYS A 120 -5.26 -5.13 7.27
N MET A 121 -6.06 -4.34 6.58
CA MET A 121 -7.18 -4.84 5.79
C MET A 121 -6.72 -5.03 4.34
N LYS A 122 -6.90 -6.24 3.79
CA LYS A 122 -6.46 -6.60 2.43
C LYS A 122 -7.58 -7.33 1.69
N MET A 123 -7.70 -7.12 0.39
CA MET A 123 -8.53 -8.00 -0.44
C MET A 123 -7.91 -9.39 -0.47
N VAL A 124 -8.73 -10.45 -0.40
CA VAL A 124 -8.24 -11.83 -0.46
C VAL A 124 -7.41 -12.08 -1.71
N GLU A 125 -7.77 -11.48 -2.84
CA GLU A 125 -7.03 -11.58 -4.10
C GLU A 125 -5.63 -10.97 -4.00
N ALA A 126 -5.48 -9.85 -3.28
CA ALA A 126 -4.18 -9.20 -3.11
C ALA A 126 -3.19 -10.05 -2.29
N VAL A 127 -3.72 -10.90 -1.40
CA VAL A 127 -2.93 -11.87 -0.62
C VAL A 127 -2.73 -13.15 -1.43
N TRP A 128 -3.74 -13.59 -2.17
CA TRP A 128 -3.69 -14.77 -3.02
C TRP A 128 -2.59 -14.72 -4.08
N PHE A 129 -2.51 -13.60 -4.78
CA PHE A 129 -1.59 -13.38 -5.88
C PHE A 129 -0.29 -12.70 -5.40
N PHE A 130 -0.02 -12.75 -4.08
CA PHE A 130 1.11 -12.17 -3.35
C PHE A 130 1.85 -11.05 -4.11
N ASN A 131 1.50 -9.80 -3.81
CA ASN A 131 2.33 -8.67 -4.20
C ASN A 131 3.47 -8.49 -3.18
N ASP A 132 4.68 -8.91 -3.54
CA ASP A 132 5.91 -8.80 -2.73
C ASP A 132 6.11 -7.38 -2.16
N ASN A 133 5.63 -6.35 -2.86
CA ASN A 133 5.77 -4.96 -2.43
C ASN A 133 4.99 -4.64 -1.15
N SER A 134 3.81 -5.24 -0.96
CA SER A 134 3.02 -5.03 0.28
C SER A 134 3.71 -5.63 1.51
N LYS A 135 4.41 -6.76 1.33
CA LYS A 135 5.20 -7.36 2.41
C LYS A 135 6.43 -6.51 2.69
N LEU A 136 7.11 -6.01 1.65
CA LEU A 136 8.27 -5.14 1.79
C LEU A 136 7.95 -3.82 2.52
N ASP A 137 6.83 -3.18 2.20
CA ASP A 137 6.39 -1.96 2.87
C ASP A 137 6.06 -2.23 4.35
N LEU A 138 5.40 -3.36 4.64
CA LEU A 138 5.17 -3.81 6.01
C LEU A 138 6.50 -4.05 6.76
N THR A 139 7.48 -4.70 6.10
CA THR A 139 8.81 -4.94 6.66
C THR A 139 9.50 -3.64 7.04
N ARG A 140 9.50 -2.65 6.14
CA ARG A 140 10.07 -1.32 6.40
C ARG A 140 9.34 -0.60 7.53
N GLN A 141 8.00 -0.62 7.53
CA GLN A 141 7.17 0.01 8.55
C GLN A 141 7.47 -0.55 9.95
N LEU A 142 7.37 -1.87 10.09
CA LEU A 142 7.51 -2.54 11.38
C LEU A 142 8.95 -2.45 11.93
N ASN A 143 9.97 -2.51 11.07
CA ASN A 143 11.36 -2.35 11.52
C ASN A 143 11.68 -0.92 11.97
N LEU A 144 11.10 0.11 11.33
CA LEU A 144 11.21 1.48 11.83
C LEU A 144 10.48 1.68 13.16
N TYR A 145 9.31 1.06 13.35
CA TYR A 145 8.63 1.09 14.65
C TYR A 145 9.39 0.35 15.74
N LYS A 146 10.01 -0.80 15.42
CA LYS A 146 10.94 -1.49 16.32
C LYS A 146 12.06 -0.56 16.75
N LEU A 147 12.73 0.09 15.80
CA LEU A 147 13.84 1.00 16.10
C LEU A 147 13.39 2.14 17.03
N LEU A 148 12.21 2.73 16.78
CA LEU A 148 11.65 3.77 17.63
C LEU A 148 11.33 3.22 19.04
N ALA A 149 10.70 2.04 19.14
CA ALA A 149 10.35 1.42 20.42
C ALA A 149 11.60 1.10 21.27
N GLU A 150 12.63 0.55 20.63
CA GLU A 150 13.91 0.24 21.28
C GLU A 150 14.63 1.51 21.75
N CYS A 151 14.64 2.57 20.94
CA CYS A 151 15.32 3.83 21.30
C CYS A 151 14.55 4.65 22.35
N VAL A 152 13.22 4.69 22.30
CA VAL A 152 12.40 5.54 23.19
C VAL A 152 12.10 4.85 24.51
N PHE A 153 11.80 3.55 24.49
CA PHE A 153 11.40 2.80 25.69
C PHE A 153 12.48 1.86 26.22
N GLY A 154 13.54 1.59 25.46
CA GLY A 154 14.54 0.57 25.82
C GLY A 154 13.97 -0.85 25.76
N TRP A 155 12.83 -1.05 25.09
CA TRP A 155 12.13 -2.33 25.08
C TRP A 155 12.67 -3.21 23.93
N PRO A 156 13.28 -4.38 24.20
CA PRO A 156 13.71 -5.29 23.14
C PRO A 156 12.51 -5.84 22.36
N ILE A 157 12.59 -5.80 21.03
CA ILE A 157 11.57 -6.37 20.14
C ILE A 157 12.19 -7.49 19.32
N HIS A 158 11.65 -8.69 19.42
CA HIS A 158 12.15 -9.89 18.75
C HIS A 158 11.25 -10.35 17.60
N ASN A 159 9.98 -9.95 17.59
CA ASN A 159 9.01 -10.40 16.60
C ASN A 159 8.27 -9.21 15.98
N LEU A 160 8.07 -9.28 14.67
CA LEU A 160 7.28 -8.33 13.89
C LEU A 160 6.25 -9.10 13.09
N ILE A 161 4.97 -8.75 13.23
CA ILE A 161 3.87 -9.51 12.63
C ILE A 161 2.86 -8.57 11.97
N GLY A 162 2.62 -8.75 10.67
CA GLY A 162 1.45 -8.21 10.01
C GLY A 162 0.23 -9.07 10.29
N GLN A 163 -0.82 -8.48 10.82
CA GLN A 163 -2.08 -9.14 11.12
C GLN A 163 -3.09 -8.76 10.02
N TRP A 164 -3.17 -9.59 8.97
CA TRP A 164 -3.93 -9.26 7.75
C TRP A 164 -5.33 -9.85 7.78
N PHE A 165 -6.35 -8.98 7.73
CA PHE A 165 -7.75 -9.33 7.63
C PHE A 165 -8.19 -9.30 6.18
N LEU A 166 -8.79 -10.40 5.72
CA LEU A 166 -9.11 -10.62 4.31
C LEU A 166 -10.56 -10.22 4.00
N ILE A 167 -10.74 -9.14 3.24
CA ILE A 167 -12.04 -8.77 2.65
C ILE A 167 -12.30 -9.67 1.44
N ASN A 168 -13.58 -9.94 1.14
CA ASN A 168 -14.07 -10.80 0.06
C ASN A 168 -13.64 -12.27 0.21
N TRP A 169 -13.26 -12.67 1.42
CA TRP A 169 -13.02 -14.07 1.74
C TRP A 169 -14.33 -14.88 1.68
N VAL A 170 -14.30 -16.03 1.01
CA VAL A 170 -15.47 -16.90 0.78
C VAL A 170 -15.24 -18.28 1.39
N SER A 171 -16.06 -18.64 2.38
CA SER A 171 -15.93 -19.89 3.15
C SER A 171 -16.06 -21.15 2.30
N TYR A 172 -16.90 -21.15 1.26
CA TYR A 172 -17.05 -22.29 0.36
C TYR A 172 -15.77 -22.57 -0.45
N LYS A 173 -15.06 -21.52 -0.90
CA LYS A 173 -13.78 -21.67 -1.62
C LYS A 173 -12.72 -22.31 -0.72
N ALA A 174 -12.67 -21.90 0.56
CA ALA A 174 -11.76 -22.49 1.55
C ALA A 174 -11.93 -24.01 1.72
N LYS A 175 -13.17 -24.52 1.63
CA LYS A 175 -13.47 -25.95 1.75
C LYS A 175 -12.97 -26.79 0.57
N ILE A 176 -12.86 -26.19 -0.62
CA ILE A 176 -12.58 -26.91 -1.87
C ILE A 176 -11.13 -26.75 -2.26
N ASP A 177 -10.58 -25.54 -2.15
CA ASP A 177 -9.23 -25.22 -2.53
C ASP A 177 -8.35 -25.10 -1.29
N LYS A 178 -7.42 -26.05 -1.11
CA LYS A 178 -6.45 -26.05 -0.01
C LYS A 178 -5.46 -24.90 -0.10
N ASN A 179 -5.23 -24.35 -1.29
CA ASN A 179 -4.41 -23.15 -1.47
C ASN A 179 -5.17 -21.89 -1.06
N TYR A 180 -6.48 -22.00 -0.76
CA TYR A 180 -7.27 -20.89 -0.26
C TYR A 180 -7.00 -20.57 1.20
N PRO A 181 -6.87 -19.28 1.60
CA PRO A 181 -6.77 -18.94 3.00
C PRO A 181 -7.89 -19.65 3.76
N GLN A 182 -7.52 -20.52 4.69
CA GLN A 182 -8.50 -21.39 5.36
C GLN A 182 -9.37 -20.62 6.38
N LYS A 183 -8.97 -19.39 6.70
CA LYS A 183 -9.69 -18.44 7.54
C LYS A 183 -9.53 -17.02 6.95
N PRO A 184 -10.42 -16.06 7.25
CA PRO A 184 -10.35 -14.67 6.75
C PRO A 184 -9.27 -13.82 7.45
N HIS A 185 -8.16 -14.45 7.83
CA HIS A 185 -7.09 -13.87 8.62
C HIS A 185 -5.77 -14.57 8.31
N VAL A 186 -4.71 -13.81 8.11
CA VAL A 186 -3.36 -14.33 7.85
C VAL A 186 -2.34 -13.55 8.67
N GLU A 187 -1.45 -14.28 9.32
CA GLU A 187 -0.28 -13.71 9.98
C GLU A 187 0.87 -13.67 8.99
N ILE A 188 1.47 -12.48 8.84
CA ILE A 188 2.61 -12.24 7.98
C ILE A 188 3.82 -11.99 8.88
N PRO A 189 4.64 -13.02 9.17
CA PRO A 189 5.89 -12.80 9.88
C PRO A 189 6.80 -11.91 9.02
N VAL A 190 7.46 -10.98 9.70
CA VAL A 190 8.36 -10.00 9.10
C VAL A 190 9.77 -10.22 9.63
N ASP A 191 10.73 -10.22 8.71
CA ASP A 191 12.14 -10.31 9.05
C ASP A 191 12.58 -9.09 9.87
N VAL A 192 13.24 -9.36 10.98
CA VAL A 192 13.73 -8.35 11.91
C VAL A 192 15.11 -7.89 11.46
N TRP A 193 15.25 -6.60 11.21
CA TRP A 193 16.51 -5.97 10.84
C TRP A 193 17.43 -5.84 12.05
N SER A 194 18.74 -5.82 11.77
CA SER A 194 19.70 -5.36 12.75
C SER A 194 19.43 -3.87 13.06
N ARG A 195 19.92 -3.43 14.21
CA ARG A 195 19.76 -2.02 14.62
C ARG A 195 20.42 -1.08 13.60
N ASP A 196 21.57 -1.46 13.06
CA ASP A 196 22.35 -0.66 12.12
C ASP A 196 21.63 -0.56 10.76
N ASP A 197 21.09 -1.66 10.24
CA ASP A 197 20.32 -1.65 8.98
C ASP A 197 19.06 -0.76 9.11
N ALA A 198 18.38 -0.82 10.25
CA ALA A 198 17.22 0.03 10.51
C ALA A 198 17.58 1.51 10.59
N TRP A 199 18.72 1.84 11.20
CA TRP A 199 19.24 3.20 11.24
C TRP A 199 19.66 3.71 9.87
N GLU A 200 20.40 2.90 9.10
CA GLU A 200 20.84 3.24 7.74
C GLU A 200 19.63 3.48 6.84
N TYR A 201 18.63 2.60 6.91
CA TYR A 201 17.38 2.78 6.20
C TYR A 201 16.68 4.08 6.63
N LEU A 202 16.46 4.29 7.93
CA LEU A 202 15.81 5.51 8.43
C LEU A 202 16.52 6.78 7.94
N TYR A 203 17.83 6.85 8.12
CA TYR A 203 18.64 8.02 7.78
C TYR A 203 18.65 8.28 6.27
N SER A 204 18.79 7.23 5.45
CA SER A 204 18.72 7.36 3.99
C SER A 204 17.36 7.86 3.52
N ARG A 205 16.26 7.41 4.14
CA ARG A 205 14.91 7.90 3.83
C ARG A 205 14.73 9.36 4.22
N VAL A 206 15.10 9.74 5.43
CA VAL A 206 15.02 11.15 5.86
C VAL A 206 15.84 12.03 4.91
N THR A 207 17.09 11.66 4.64
CA THR A 207 17.96 12.39 3.69
C THR A 207 17.30 12.58 2.32
N LEU A 208 16.63 11.55 1.80
CA LEU A 208 15.94 11.63 0.51
C LEU A 208 14.69 12.54 0.56
N PHE A 209 13.95 12.51 1.67
CA PHE A 209 12.82 13.41 1.90
C PHE A 209 13.24 14.87 2.08
N GLU A 210 14.47 15.11 2.52
CA GLU A 210 15.03 16.46 2.72
C GLU A 210 15.54 17.11 1.43
N LYS A 211 15.83 16.34 0.37
CA LYS A 211 16.27 16.93 -0.92
C LYS A 211 15.24 17.92 -1.51
N PRO A 212 15.65 18.89 -2.33
CA PRO A 212 14.72 19.63 -3.19
C PRO A 212 13.90 18.70 -4.09
N LEU A 213 12.71 19.12 -4.52
CA LEU A 213 11.85 18.31 -5.40
C LEU A 213 12.57 17.98 -6.72
N GLU A 214 13.35 18.93 -7.22
CA GLU A 214 14.11 18.88 -8.47
C GLU A 214 15.23 17.83 -8.43
N GLU A 215 15.77 17.56 -7.23
CA GLU A 215 16.79 16.54 -6.98
C GLU A 215 16.20 15.21 -6.50
N THR A 216 14.87 15.14 -6.34
CA THR A 216 14.19 13.94 -5.85
C THR A 216 13.92 13.00 -7.02
N PRO A 217 14.38 11.73 -6.96
CA PRO A 217 14.12 10.78 -8.03
C PRO A 217 12.62 10.52 -8.18
N ILE A 218 12.18 10.43 -9.44
CA ILE A 218 10.84 9.96 -9.78
C ILE A 218 10.66 8.52 -9.29
N CYS A 219 9.41 8.12 -9.05
CA CYS A 219 9.07 6.77 -8.63
C CYS A 219 9.65 5.70 -9.56
N ASP A 220 10.34 4.74 -8.98
CA ASP A 220 10.83 3.54 -9.68
C ASP A 220 9.67 2.59 -10.06
N PRO A 221 9.91 1.59 -10.95
CA PRO A 221 8.91 0.57 -11.32
C PRO A 221 8.18 -0.10 -10.16
N VAL A 222 8.90 -0.39 -9.06
CA VAL A 222 8.36 -1.03 -7.87
C VAL A 222 7.38 -0.09 -7.19
N GLN A 223 7.77 1.17 -7.00
CA GLN A 223 6.94 2.22 -6.43
C GLN A 223 5.73 2.59 -7.30
N ARG A 224 5.81 2.40 -8.62
CA ARG A 224 4.71 2.61 -9.58
C ARG A 224 3.74 1.43 -9.67
N TRP A 225 4.06 0.31 -9.03
CA TRP A 225 3.33 -0.96 -9.15
C TRP A 225 3.22 -1.38 -10.63
N GLN A 226 4.37 -1.34 -11.31
CA GLN A 226 4.44 -1.68 -12.73
C GLN A 226 4.11 -3.15 -12.94
N LYS A 227 3.08 -3.41 -13.74
CA LYS A 227 2.80 -4.74 -14.29
C LYS A 227 3.61 -4.93 -15.56
N LYS A 228 4.16 -6.12 -15.76
CA LYS A 228 4.83 -6.49 -17.00
C LYS A 228 3.80 -6.64 -18.13
N THR A 229 4.24 -6.43 -19.36
CA THR A 229 3.46 -6.84 -20.53
C THR A 229 3.37 -8.36 -20.54
N GLN A 230 2.14 -8.88 -20.71
CA GLN A 230 1.89 -10.31 -20.74
C GLN A 230 1.06 -10.67 -21.96
N TRP A 231 1.20 -11.89 -22.43
CA TRP A 231 0.36 -12.48 -23.45
C TRP A 231 -0.61 -13.43 -22.78
N ALA A 232 -1.89 -13.31 -23.08
CA ALA A 232 -2.94 -14.13 -22.51
C ALA A 232 -3.61 -14.96 -23.60
N VAL A 233 -3.87 -16.24 -23.31
CA VAL A 233 -4.73 -17.10 -24.14
C VAL A 233 -6.08 -17.28 -23.45
N THR A 234 -7.14 -16.92 -24.16
CA THR A 234 -8.52 -16.98 -23.67
C THR A 234 -9.35 -17.85 -24.59
N LYS A 235 -10.17 -18.75 -24.05
CA LYS A 235 -11.11 -19.51 -24.89
C LYS A 235 -12.18 -18.55 -25.42
N LYS A 236 -12.52 -18.64 -26.70
CA LYS A 236 -13.58 -17.81 -27.30
C LYS A 236 -14.88 -17.93 -26.49
N GLY A 237 -15.45 -16.78 -26.14
CA GLY A 237 -16.64 -16.66 -25.30
C GLY A 237 -16.38 -16.65 -23.78
N ASN A 238 -15.16 -16.91 -23.32
CA ASN A 238 -14.81 -16.78 -21.91
C ASN A 238 -14.30 -15.37 -21.58
N LYS A 239 -14.63 -14.89 -20.38
CA LYS A 239 -14.11 -13.60 -19.84
C LYS A 239 -12.72 -13.74 -19.20
N LYS A 240 -12.39 -14.91 -18.66
CA LYS A 240 -11.13 -15.15 -17.93
C LYS A 240 -10.12 -15.86 -18.83
N ALA A 241 -8.89 -15.36 -18.84
CA ALA A 241 -7.79 -16.01 -19.53
C ALA A 241 -7.51 -17.38 -18.93
N LEU A 242 -7.22 -18.36 -19.80
CA LEU A 242 -6.80 -19.69 -19.39
C LEU A 242 -5.37 -19.67 -18.87
N LYS A 243 -4.50 -18.89 -19.50
CA LYS A 243 -3.09 -18.75 -19.13
C LYS A 243 -2.54 -17.41 -19.59
N CYS A 244 -1.60 -16.86 -18.81
CA CYS A 244 -0.79 -15.69 -19.16
C CYS A 244 0.69 -16.06 -19.07
N GLU A 245 1.50 -15.57 -20.00
CA GLU A 245 2.97 -15.72 -20.04
C GLU A 245 3.62 -14.39 -20.46
N ASP A 246 4.94 -14.28 -20.32
CA ASP A 246 5.68 -13.05 -20.59
C ASP A 246 5.92 -12.85 -22.10
N SER A 247 5.79 -13.89 -22.93
CA SER A 247 5.95 -13.82 -24.38
C SER A 247 4.86 -14.55 -25.18
N GLU A 248 4.63 -14.10 -26.42
CA GLU A 248 3.70 -14.77 -27.35
C GLU A 248 4.16 -16.20 -27.69
N ALA A 249 5.48 -16.40 -27.77
CA ALA A 249 6.07 -17.71 -28.06
C ALA A 249 5.77 -18.73 -26.96
N GLU A 250 5.81 -18.32 -25.69
CA GLU A 250 5.45 -19.19 -24.56
C GLU A 250 3.97 -19.56 -24.57
N ILE A 251 3.08 -18.62 -24.92
CA ILE A 251 1.65 -18.90 -25.10
C ILE A 251 1.43 -19.91 -26.24
N LYS A 252 2.08 -19.73 -27.39
CA LYS A 252 2.00 -20.68 -28.50
C LYS A 252 2.54 -22.06 -28.11
N ALA A 253 3.66 -22.10 -27.38
CA ALA A 253 4.21 -23.34 -26.85
C ALA A 253 3.24 -24.02 -25.87
N TYR A 254 2.52 -23.26 -25.04
CA TYR A 254 1.49 -23.77 -24.15
C TYR A 254 0.30 -24.38 -24.92
N ILE A 255 -0.20 -23.68 -25.95
CA ILE A 255 -1.29 -24.16 -26.81
C ILE A 255 -0.90 -25.48 -27.48
N ALA A 256 0.30 -25.55 -28.08
CA ALA A 256 0.82 -26.74 -28.72
C ALA A 256 0.99 -27.90 -27.73
N LYS A 257 1.61 -27.63 -26.56
CA LYS A 257 1.82 -28.64 -25.50
C LYS A 257 0.52 -29.21 -24.93
N LYS A 258 -0.56 -28.42 -24.93
CA LYS A 258 -1.88 -28.83 -24.46
C LYS A 258 -2.80 -29.32 -25.58
N GLU A 259 -2.29 -29.42 -26.81
CA GLU A 259 -3.04 -29.83 -28.00
C GLU A 259 -4.35 -29.05 -28.18
N LEU A 260 -4.33 -27.77 -27.79
CA LEU A 260 -5.50 -26.91 -27.88
C LEU A 260 -5.70 -26.49 -29.34
N LYS A 261 -6.93 -26.66 -29.84
CA LYS A 261 -7.30 -26.18 -31.18
C LYS A 261 -7.32 -24.65 -31.21
N GLU A 262 -6.32 -24.04 -31.84
CA GLU A 262 -6.14 -22.58 -31.91
C GLU A 262 -7.40 -21.81 -32.29
N GLU A 263 -8.21 -22.35 -33.21
CA GLU A 263 -9.49 -21.77 -33.66
C GLU A 263 -10.48 -21.45 -32.52
N ASN A 264 -10.37 -22.15 -31.38
CA ASN A 264 -11.23 -21.97 -30.21
C ASN A 264 -10.67 -20.97 -29.20
N TYR A 265 -9.49 -20.38 -29.45
CA TYR A 265 -8.81 -19.49 -28.52
C TYR A 265 -8.42 -18.17 -29.18
N GLU A 266 -8.30 -17.14 -28.36
CA GLU A 266 -7.83 -15.81 -28.72
C GLU A 266 -6.58 -15.51 -27.90
N ILE A 267 -5.51 -15.09 -28.59
CA ILE A 267 -4.28 -14.63 -27.98
C ILE A 267 -4.32 -13.10 -27.95
N THR A 268 -4.27 -12.52 -26.77
CA THR A 268 -4.32 -11.07 -26.57
C THR A 268 -3.06 -10.59 -25.87
N LYS A 269 -2.42 -9.55 -26.42
CA LYS A 269 -1.33 -8.85 -25.75
C LYS A 269 -1.91 -7.88 -24.72
N ARG A 270 -1.60 -8.10 -23.45
CA ARG A 270 -1.94 -7.21 -22.33
C ARG A 270 -0.75 -6.31 -22.05
N GLN A 271 -0.84 -5.06 -22.47
CA GLN A 271 0.25 -4.10 -22.29
C GLN A 271 0.47 -3.85 -20.79
N GLY A 272 1.74 -3.89 -20.36
CA GLY A 272 2.10 -3.56 -18.99
C GLY A 272 1.71 -2.12 -18.64
N GLU A 273 1.29 -1.91 -17.40
CA GLU A 273 0.80 -0.62 -16.91
C GLU A 273 1.39 -0.27 -15.54
N ASP A 274 1.61 1.01 -15.28
CA ASP A 274 1.93 1.53 -13.95
C ASP A 274 0.63 1.72 -13.17
N THR A 275 0.16 0.64 -12.54
CA THR A 275 -1.15 0.60 -11.89
C THR A 275 -1.34 1.73 -10.88
N ARG A 276 -0.28 2.08 -10.12
CA ARG A 276 -0.34 3.19 -9.16
C ARG A 276 -0.58 4.52 -9.86
N CYS A 277 0.15 4.79 -10.94
CA CYS A 277 0.07 6.04 -11.68
C CYS A 277 -1.32 6.27 -12.30
N ILE A 278 -1.90 5.21 -12.86
CA ILE A 278 -3.19 5.27 -13.56
C ILE A 278 -4.35 5.35 -12.57
N ARG A 279 -4.33 4.55 -11.50
CA ARG A 279 -5.54 4.33 -10.68
C ARG A 279 -5.50 4.95 -9.28
N TYR A 280 -4.31 5.16 -8.70
CA TYR A 280 -4.19 5.43 -7.26
C TYR A 280 -3.42 6.71 -6.91
N CYS A 281 -2.64 7.26 -7.85
CA CYS A 281 -1.78 8.40 -7.59
C CYS A 281 -2.55 9.72 -7.78
N ASN A 282 -2.96 10.35 -6.68
CA ASN A 282 -3.70 11.62 -6.69
C ASN A 282 -2.88 12.85 -7.12
N VAL A 283 -1.60 12.69 -7.41
CA VAL A 283 -0.72 13.76 -7.96
C VAL A 283 -0.34 13.50 -9.41
N ASN A 284 -0.95 12.50 -10.07
CA ASN A 284 -0.62 12.13 -11.45
C ASN A 284 -0.76 13.32 -12.42
N LYS A 285 -1.74 14.19 -12.22
CA LYS A 285 -1.96 15.42 -13.02
C LYS A 285 -0.75 16.36 -13.02
N PHE A 286 0.04 16.37 -11.93
CA PHE A 286 1.22 17.22 -11.78
C PHE A 286 2.54 16.46 -12.05
N CYS A 287 2.46 15.16 -12.31
CA CYS A 287 3.63 14.31 -12.44
C CYS A 287 4.17 14.32 -13.88
N PRO A 288 5.42 14.77 -14.12
CA PRO A 288 5.98 14.83 -15.47
C PRO A 288 6.05 13.45 -16.14
N TYR A 289 6.37 12.40 -15.37
CA TYR A 289 6.38 11.03 -15.87
C TYR A 289 4.99 10.58 -16.36
N TYR A 290 3.94 10.89 -15.60
CA TYR A 290 2.57 10.54 -15.99
C TYR A 290 2.15 11.29 -17.25
N GLN A 291 2.43 12.59 -17.31
CA GLN A 291 2.11 13.43 -18.47
C GLN A 291 2.80 12.91 -19.73
N GLN A 292 4.08 12.53 -19.64
CA GLN A 292 4.83 11.99 -20.78
C GLN A 292 4.36 10.58 -21.18
N THR A 293 4.00 9.74 -20.22
CA THR A 293 3.77 8.30 -20.46
C THR A 293 2.32 7.99 -20.82
N TYR A 294 1.36 8.68 -20.18
CA TYR A 294 -0.05 8.31 -20.18
C TYR A 294 -1.01 9.43 -20.63
N ALA A 295 -0.66 10.71 -20.50
CA ALA A 295 -1.58 11.77 -20.93
C ALA A 295 -1.83 11.73 -22.44
N GLY A 296 -3.10 11.75 -22.83
CA GLY A 296 -3.53 11.70 -24.24
C GLY A 296 -3.56 10.30 -24.87
N LYS A 297 -3.27 9.22 -24.11
CA LYS A 297 -3.49 7.84 -24.57
C LYS A 297 -4.83 7.34 -24.04
N GLU A 298 -5.63 6.69 -24.88
CA GLU A 298 -6.80 5.93 -24.42
C GLU A 298 -6.30 4.79 -23.53
N ILE A 299 -6.51 4.94 -22.22
CA ILE A 299 -6.28 3.86 -21.27
C ILE A 299 -7.59 3.08 -21.25
N GLU A 300 -7.61 1.90 -21.88
CA GLU A 300 -8.71 0.95 -21.69
C GLU A 300 -8.78 0.61 -20.19
N GLN A 301 -9.74 1.22 -19.51
CA GLN A 301 -10.06 0.85 -18.15
C GLN A 301 -10.79 -0.49 -18.23
N GLU A 302 -10.08 -1.60 -17.99
CA GLU A 302 -10.76 -2.84 -17.61
C GLU A 302 -11.59 -2.52 -16.37
N GLU A 303 -12.92 -2.42 -16.55
CA GLU A 303 -13.88 -2.35 -15.46
C GLU A 303 -13.57 -3.49 -14.49
N PRO A 304 -13.50 -3.23 -13.16
CA PRO A 304 -13.37 -4.32 -12.22
C PRO A 304 -14.53 -5.26 -12.46
N ALA A 305 -14.22 -6.52 -12.77
CA ALA A 305 -15.21 -7.55 -13.01
C ALA A 305 -16.22 -7.53 -11.86
N THR A 306 -17.41 -7.01 -12.13
CA THR A 306 -18.56 -7.18 -11.28
C THR A 306 -18.93 -8.66 -11.35
N GLU A 307 -18.47 -9.42 -10.37
CA GLU A 307 -19.04 -10.70 -9.94
C GLU A 307 -19.62 -10.51 -8.53
#